data_AF-A0A852UBS1-F1
#
_entry.id   AF-A0A852UBS1-F1
#
_cell.length_a   1.000
_cell.length_b   1.000
_cell.length_c   1.000
_cell.angle_alpha   90.00
_cell.angle_beta   90.00
_cell.angle_gamma   90.00
#
_symmetry.space_group_name_H-M   'P 1'
#
loop_
_entity.id
_entity.type
_entity.pdbx_description
1 polymer ?
#
loop_
_entity_poly.entity_id
_entity_poly.type
_entity_poly.pdbx_seq_one_letter_code
_entity_poly.pdbx_strand_id
1 'polypeptide(L)'
;MSSTRAEIKRHTQTRVLDAAEQIFQEEGFAGASIRGIAKSAGVSAGTVISVGDKNALLVRVFDRLIEAEHDRHAAGAIVEWETTRPGSAPRIESRFAGSSTCSGRLVALASPFVAVFIRNDDLARVYASILVSGGHSSSLFSELAARLTEEFRTAISVRGCTPRAEAAQKAGALYFAFLGLLFTASARRTADPADLSADLHRAFAAICTCKEKE
;
A
#
# COMPACT_ATOMS: atom_id res chain seq x y z
N MET A 1 -31.06 -13.16 13.32
CA MET A 1 -30.43 -12.53 14.51
C MET A 1 -28.89 -12.60 14.55
N SER A 2 -28.20 -13.25 13.60
CA SER A 2 -26.70 -13.30 13.57
C SER A 2 -26.05 -12.00 13.05
N SER A 3 -26.71 -11.29 12.13
CA SER A 3 -26.21 -10.05 11.50
C SER A 3 -25.86 -8.95 12.51
N THR A 4 -26.70 -8.74 13.53
CA THR A 4 -26.52 -7.65 14.52
C THR A 4 -25.30 -7.87 15.40
N ARG A 5 -24.98 -9.12 15.78
CA ARG A 5 -23.79 -9.41 16.60
C ARG A 5 -22.49 -9.26 15.81
N ALA A 6 -22.48 -9.72 14.54
CA ALA A 6 -21.35 -9.54 13.66
C ALA A 6 -21.09 -8.05 13.36
N GLU A 7 -22.15 -7.28 13.17
CA GLU A 7 -22.08 -5.84 12.94
C GLU A 7 -21.56 -5.06 14.17
N ILE A 8 -22.06 -5.38 15.38
CA ILE A 8 -21.54 -4.81 16.63
C ILE A 8 -20.05 -5.13 16.81
N LYS A 9 -19.64 -6.37 16.51
CA LYS A 9 -18.22 -6.78 16.58
C LYS A 9 -17.37 -5.96 15.61
N ARG A 10 -17.82 -5.83 14.36
CA ARG A 10 -17.13 -5.04 13.32
C ARG A 10 -17.01 -3.57 13.72
N HIS A 11 -18.10 -2.97 14.20
CA HIS A 11 -18.10 -1.59 14.68
C HIS A 11 -17.13 -1.38 15.86
N THR A 12 -17.09 -2.32 16.80
CA THR A 12 -16.14 -2.29 17.92
C THR A 12 -14.70 -2.39 17.44
N GLN A 13 -14.43 -3.31 16.50
CA GLN A 13 -13.11 -3.46 15.90
C GLN A 13 -12.66 -2.18 15.18
N THR A 14 -13.54 -1.55 14.40
CA THR A 14 -13.27 -0.26 13.73
C THR A 14 -12.88 0.80 14.75
N ARG A 15 -13.69 1.01 15.81
CA ARG A 15 -13.37 1.97 16.88
C ARG A 15 -12.01 1.73 17.54
N VAL A 16 -11.68 0.47 17.79
CA VAL A 16 -10.37 0.12 18.38
C VAL A 16 -9.23 0.45 17.42
N LEU A 17 -9.38 0.16 16.13
CA LEU A 17 -8.35 0.44 15.13
C LEU A 17 -8.20 1.94 14.86
N ASP A 18 -9.29 2.71 14.85
CA ASP A 18 -9.25 4.18 14.72
C ASP A 18 -8.52 4.82 15.91
N ALA A 19 -8.84 4.37 17.13
CA ALA A 19 -8.14 4.82 18.33
C ALA A 19 -6.66 4.38 18.36
N ALA A 20 -6.35 3.19 17.88
CA ALA A 20 -4.98 2.71 17.79
C ALA A 20 -4.16 3.55 16.80
N GLU A 21 -4.71 3.84 15.62
CA GLU A 21 -4.10 4.73 14.63
C GLU A 21 -3.79 6.09 15.25
N GLN A 22 -4.79 6.75 15.85
CA GLN A 22 -4.60 8.05 16.49
C GLN A 22 -3.49 8.02 17.55
N ILE A 23 -3.55 7.05 18.48
CA ILE A 23 -2.56 6.94 19.56
C ILE A 23 -1.15 6.64 19.00
N PHE A 24 -1.03 5.80 17.97
CA PHE A 24 0.27 5.55 17.34
C PHE A 24 0.84 6.80 16.66
N GLN A 25 0.00 7.64 16.04
CA GLN A 25 0.42 8.91 15.45
C GLN A 25 0.85 9.93 16.52
N GLU A 26 0.10 10.04 17.61
CA GLU A 26 0.33 11.04 18.65
C GLU A 26 1.48 10.68 19.60
N GLU A 27 1.57 9.42 20.00
CA GLU A 27 2.50 8.96 21.05
C GLU A 27 3.66 8.12 20.50
N GLY A 28 3.63 7.78 19.21
CA GLY A 28 4.50 6.77 18.62
C GLY A 28 4.21 5.36 19.14
N PHE A 29 4.82 4.35 18.52
CA PHE A 29 4.57 2.96 18.92
C PHE A 29 5.04 2.64 20.34
N ALA A 30 6.15 3.22 20.79
CA ALA A 30 6.72 2.96 22.11
C ALA A 30 5.87 3.56 23.24
N GLY A 31 5.38 4.79 23.07
CA GLY A 31 4.50 5.47 24.03
C GLY A 31 3.11 4.86 24.11
N ALA A 32 2.60 4.39 22.97
CA ALA A 32 1.28 3.78 22.88
C ALA A 32 1.10 2.57 23.82
N SER A 33 -0.06 2.53 24.49
CA SER A 33 -0.45 1.43 25.38
C SER A 33 -1.86 0.91 25.08
N ILE A 34 -2.10 -0.38 25.34
CA ILE A 34 -3.43 -1.01 25.21
C ILE A 34 -4.47 -0.29 26.06
N ARG A 35 -4.08 0.21 27.25
CA ARG A 35 -4.98 0.98 28.13
C ARG A 35 -5.30 2.36 27.55
N GLY A 36 -4.33 3.04 26.96
CA GLY A 36 -4.53 4.31 26.26
C GLY A 36 -5.48 4.17 25.07
N ILE A 37 -5.25 3.15 24.24
CA ILE A 37 -6.12 2.80 23.12
C ILE A 37 -7.54 2.47 23.60
N ALA A 38 -7.69 1.67 24.65
CA ALA A 38 -9.00 1.34 25.22
C ALA A 38 -9.76 2.58 25.71
N LYS A 39 -9.07 3.50 26.38
CA LYS A 39 -9.64 4.77 26.85
C LYS A 39 -10.08 5.65 25.67
N SER A 40 -9.22 5.82 24.66
CA SER A 40 -9.55 6.58 23.44
C SER A 40 -10.73 5.97 22.69
N ALA A 41 -10.73 4.64 22.53
CA ALA A 41 -11.80 3.91 21.86
C ALA A 41 -13.11 3.85 22.67
N GLY A 42 -13.12 4.19 23.96
CA GLY A 42 -14.28 4.07 24.84
C GLY A 42 -14.73 2.61 25.07
N VAL A 43 -13.77 1.70 25.23
CA VAL A 43 -13.99 0.25 25.47
C VAL A 43 -13.09 -0.26 26.59
N SER A 44 -13.24 -1.54 26.99
CA SER A 44 -12.36 -2.16 27.98
C SER A 44 -11.01 -2.58 27.37
N ALA A 45 -9.96 -2.66 28.19
CA ALA A 45 -8.67 -3.20 27.75
C ALA A 45 -8.80 -4.66 27.25
N GLY A 46 -9.66 -5.47 27.86
CA GLY A 46 -9.95 -6.83 27.39
C GLY A 46 -10.59 -6.85 25.99
N THR A 47 -11.42 -5.86 25.68
CA THR A 47 -11.98 -5.69 24.33
C THR A 47 -10.86 -5.40 23.31
N VAL A 48 -9.92 -4.52 23.63
CA VAL A 48 -8.77 -4.24 22.74
C VAL A 48 -7.92 -5.50 22.55
N ILE A 49 -7.59 -6.22 23.62
CA ILE A 49 -6.83 -7.48 23.54
C ILE A 49 -7.55 -8.52 22.66
N SER A 50 -8.88 -8.56 22.70
CA SER A 50 -9.67 -9.45 21.84
C SER A 50 -9.61 -9.08 20.34
N VAL A 51 -9.32 -7.82 20.02
CA VAL A 51 -9.07 -7.34 18.65
C VAL A 51 -7.63 -7.67 18.22
N GLY A 52 -6.67 -7.50 19.12
CA GLY A 52 -5.27 -7.86 18.91
C GLY A 52 -4.34 -7.27 19.97
N ASP A 53 -3.13 -7.82 20.07
CA ASP A 53 -2.04 -7.18 20.80
C ASP A 53 -1.54 -5.90 20.08
N LYS A 54 -0.63 -5.15 20.71
CA LYS A 54 -0.15 -3.88 20.18
C LYS A 54 0.50 -4.02 18.79
N ASN A 55 1.22 -5.11 18.55
CA ASN A 55 1.85 -5.39 17.26
C ASN A 55 0.80 -5.66 16.18
N ALA A 56 -0.18 -6.53 16.49
CA ALA A 56 -1.28 -6.87 15.59
C ALA A 56 -2.14 -5.64 15.26
N LEU A 57 -2.34 -4.72 16.21
CA LEU A 57 -3.02 -3.46 15.97
C LEU A 57 -2.23 -2.57 15.00
N LEU A 58 -0.91 -2.43 15.15
CA LEU A 58 -0.10 -1.66 14.21
C LEU A 58 -0.15 -2.25 12.80
N VAL A 59 -0.03 -3.57 12.67
CA VAL A 59 -0.13 -4.25 11.39
C VAL A 59 -1.48 -3.97 10.72
N ARG A 60 -2.58 -4.08 11.47
CA ARG A 60 -3.93 -3.80 10.95
C ARG A 60 -4.15 -2.34 10.59
N VAL A 61 -3.52 -1.40 11.29
CA VAL A 61 -3.55 0.02 10.93
C VAL A 61 -2.85 0.23 9.60
N PHE A 62 -1.65 -0.32 9.40
CA PHE A 62 -0.96 -0.24 8.11
C PHE A 62 -1.76 -0.92 6.99
N ASP A 63 -2.31 -2.10 7.23
CA ASP A 63 -3.15 -2.80 6.26
C ASP A 63 -4.32 -1.93 5.80
N ARG A 64 -4.99 -1.21 6.72
CA ARG A 64 -6.06 -0.26 6.40
C ARG A 64 -5.56 0.95 5.58
N LEU A 65 -4.42 1.52 5.95
CA LEU A 65 -3.84 2.67 5.23
C LEU A 65 -3.48 2.29 3.79
N ILE A 66 -2.88 1.12 3.61
CA ILE A 66 -2.46 0.61 2.31
C ILE A 66 -3.67 0.23 1.47
N GLU A 67 -4.68 -0.42 2.06
CA GLU A 67 -5.92 -0.75 1.36
C GLU A 67 -6.69 0.51 0.93
N ALA A 68 -6.81 1.50 1.81
CA ALA A 68 -7.42 2.78 1.47
C ALA A 68 -6.64 3.51 0.35
N GLU A 69 -5.32 3.42 0.33
CA GLU A 69 -4.51 3.94 -0.78
C GLU A 69 -4.82 3.17 -2.06
N HIS A 70 -4.76 1.84 -2.02
CA HIS A 70 -5.06 0.99 -3.17
C HIS A 70 -6.45 1.29 -3.77
N ASP A 71 -7.48 1.39 -2.93
CA ASP A 71 -8.86 1.64 -3.38
C ASP A 71 -9.02 3.05 -3.98
N ARG A 72 -8.34 4.07 -3.44
CA ARG A 72 -8.33 5.42 -4.01
C ARG A 72 -7.70 5.43 -5.42
N HIS A 73 -6.62 4.69 -5.64
CA HIS A 73 -5.96 4.63 -6.95
C HIS A 73 -6.67 3.70 -7.94
N ALA A 74 -7.33 2.65 -7.46
CA ALA A 74 -8.22 1.84 -8.27
C ALA A 74 -9.44 2.67 -8.74
N ALA A 75 -10.01 3.48 -7.85
CA ALA A 75 -11.10 4.41 -8.18
C ALA A 75 -10.64 5.58 -9.05
N GLY A 76 -9.39 6.03 -8.90
CA GLY A 76 -8.74 7.11 -9.68
C GLY A 76 -8.50 6.81 -11.16
N ALA A 77 -8.79 5.60 -11.64
CA ALA A 77 -9.04 5.33 -13.06
C ALA A 77 -10.40 5.90 -13.48
N ILE A 78 -10.60 7.22 -13.32
CA ILE A 78 -11.84 7.93 -13.62
C ILE A 78 -11.77 8.41 -15.07
N VAL A 79 -12.73 7.96 -15.89
CA VAL A 79 -13.05 8.55 -17.19
C VAL A 79 -13.51 9.99 -16.95
N GLU A 80 -12.75 10.98 -17.41
CA GLU A 80 -13.25 12.35 -17.45
C GLU A 80 -14.31 12.43 -18.56
N TRP A 81 -15.57 12.64 -18.17
CA TRP A 81 -16.63 13.02 -19.09
C TRP A 81 -16.36 14.48 -19.48
N GLU A 82 -15.57 14.69 -20.53
CA GLU A 82 -15.44 16.05 -21.06
C GLU A 82 -16.78 16.42 -21.72
N THR A 83 -17.67 17.05 -20.94
CA THR A 83 -18.76 17.81 -21.52
C THR A 83 -18.13 18.96 -22.28
N THR A 84 -18.10 18.81 -23.60
CA THR A 84 -18.54 19.80 -24.60
C THR A 84 -17.67 19.73 -25.86
N ARG A 85 -17.66 18.59 -26.57
CA ARG A 85 -17.49 18.56 -28.04
C ARG A 85 -18.31 17.40 -28.65
N PRO A 86 -19.31 17.67 -29.50
CA PRO A 86 -19.94 16.61 -30.29
C PRO A 86 -18.90 16.04 -31.27
N GLY A 87 -18.55 14.76 -31.12
CA GLY A 87 -17.65 14.04 -32.04
C GLY A 87 -16.28 13.65 -31.49
N SER A 88 -15.93 13.95 -30.24
CA SER A 88 -14.74 13.38 -29.60
C SER A 88 -15.04 11.96 -29.10
N ALA A 89 -14.33 10.97 -29.64
CA ALA A 89 -14.31 9.63 -29.07
C ALA A 89 -13.85 9.70 -27.60
N PRO A 90 -14.39 8.87 -26.69
CA PRO A 90 -13.96 8.85 -25.30
C PRO A 90 -12.44 8.64 -25.25
N ARG A 91 -11.72 9.60 -24.67
CA ARG A 91 -10.30 9.38 -24.32
C ARG A 91 -10.29 8.50 -23.09
N ILE A 92 -9.92 7.24 -23.28
CA ILE A 92 -9.40 6.45 -22.16
C ILE A 92 -8.04 7.07 -21.86
N GLU A 93 -7.98 7.99 -20.91
CA GLU A 93 -6.70 8.31 -20.29
C GLU A 93 -6.25 7.04 -19.57
N SER A 94 -5.29 6.36 -20.21
CA SER A 94 -4.60 5.23 -19.61
C SER A 94 -4.13 5.66 -18.22
N ARG A 95 -4.26 4.79 -17.21
CA ARG A 95 -3.66 4.93 -15.85
C ARG A 95 -2.17 5.34 -15.86
N PHE A 96 -1.55 5.32 -17.04
CA PHE A 96 -0.17 5.58 -17.36
C PHE A 96 0.07 6.82 -18.23
N ALA A 97 -0.93 7.69 -18.43
CA ALA A 97 -0.90 8.80 -19.38
C ALA A 97 0.28 9.80 -19.19
N GLY A 98 0.90 9.83 -18.01
CA GLY A 98 2.08 10.65 -17.70
C GLY A 98 3.45 9.98 -17.87
N SER A 99 3.52 8.67 -18.20
CA SER A 99 4.80 7.96 -18.34
C SER A 99 4.87 7.11 -19.59
N SER A 100 5.75 7.50 -20.53
CA SER A 100 6.07 6.70 -21.72
C SER A 100 6.85 5.43 -21.38
N THR A 101 7.57 5.40 -20.25
CA THR A 101 8.47 4.29 -19.92
C THR A 101 7.86 3.22 -19.01
N CYS A 102 8.29 1.97 -19.16
CA CYS A 102 7.90 0.84 -18.30
C CYS A 102 8.17 1.13 -16.82
N SER A 103 9.38 1.62 -16.50
CA SER A 103 9.76 1.98 -15.13
C SER A 103 8.90 3.12 -14.59
N GLY A 104 8.62 4.17 -15.37
CA GLY A 104 7.82 5.29 -14.89
C GLY A 104 6.35 4.91 -14.65
N ARG A 105 5.78 3.97 -15.42
CA ARG A 105 4.45 3.39 -15.12
C ARG A 105 4.41 2.68 -13.78
N LEU A 106 5.44 1.89 -13.50
CA LEU A 106 5.56 1.18 -12.23
C LEU A 106 5.81 2.12 -11.05
N VAL A 107 6.64 3.16 -11.24
CA VAL A 107 6.84 4.22 -10.24
C VAL A 107 5.53 4.94 -9.96
N ALA A 108 4.72 5.26 -10.97
CA ALA A 108 3.41 5.87 -10.79
C ALA A 108 2.47 4.98 -9.96
N LEU A 109 2.49 3.66 -10.17
CA LEU A 109 1.72 2.70 -9.37
C LEU A 109 2.23 2.59 -7.92
N ALA A 110 3.56 2.61 -7.71
CA ALA A 110 4.16 2.41 -6.40
C ALA A 110 4.19 3.68 -5.52
N SER A 111 4.24 4.86 -6.13
CA SER A 111 4.45 6.14 -5.44
C SER A 111 3.44 6.44 -4.32
N PRO A 112 2.14 6.16 -4.47
CA PRO A 112 1.19 6.41 -3.40
C PRO A 112 1.43 5.54 -2.16
N PHE A 113 1.82 4.28 -2.36
CA PHE A 113 2.19 3.38 -1.28
C PHE A 113 3.46 3.84 -0.59
N VAL A 114 4.46 4.28 -1.35
CA VAL A 114 5.69 4.89 -0.79
C VAL A 114 5.36 6.08 0.11
N ALA A 115 4.41 6.93 -0.31
CA ALA A 115 3.99 8.09 0.46
C ALA A 115 3.33 7.70 1.81
N VAL A 116 2.62 6.57 1.89
CA VAL A 116 2.11 6.05 3.17
C VAL A 116 3.25 5.74 4.13
N PHE A 117 4.33 5.12 3.66
CA PHE A 117 5.46 4.73 4.50
C PHE A 117 6.30 5.92 4.94
N ILE A 118 6.54 6.87 4.03
CA ILE A 118 7.30 8.09 4.32
C ILE A 118 6.61 8.98 5.34
N ARG A 119 5.28 9.15 5.24
CA ARG A 119 4.50 9.93 6.22
C ARG A 119 4.51 9.32 7.62
N ASN A 120 4.92 8.06 7.74
CA ASN A 120 4.84 7.26 8.96
C ASN A 120 6.19 6.58 9.25
N ASP A 121 7.32 7.20 8.93
CA ASP A 121 8.66 6.58 8.86
C ASP A 121 9.05 5.74 10.10
N ASP A 122 8.83 6.27 11.31
CA ASP A 122 9.14 5.55 12.55
C ASP A 122 8.18 4.38 12.80
N LEU A 123 6.88 4.57 12.53
CA LEU A 123 5.88 3.50 12.62
C LEU A 123 6.12 2.43 11.55
N ALA A 124 6.52 2.83 10.34
CA ALA A 124 6.83 1.98 9.21
C ALA A 124 8.04 1.08 9.50
N ARG A 125 9.03 1.57 10.27
CA ARG A 125 10.14 0.75 10.74
C ARG A 125 9.68 -0.32 11.72
N VAL A 126 8.85 0.04 12.70
CA VAL A 126 8.31 -0.93 13.66
C VAL A 126 7.47 -1.97 12.92
N TYR A 127 6.59 -1.52 12.03
CA TYR A 127 5.80 -2.38 11.16
C TYR A 127 6.67 -3.36 10.36
N ALA A 128 7.71 -2.88 9.67
CA ALA A 128 8.65 -3.75 8.94
C ALA A 128 9.33 -4.76 9.87
N SER A 129 9.75 -4.36 11.08
CA SER A 129 10.38 -5.27 12.05
C SER A 129 9.44 -6.37 12.54
N ILE A 130 8.16 -6.03 12.77
CA ILE A 130 7.12 -6.98 13.17
C ILE A 130 6.92 -8.03 12.09
N LEU A 131 6.85 -7.60 10.82
CA LEU A 131 6.67 -8.51 9.70
C LEU A 131 7.86 -9.43 9.47
N VAL A 132 9.08 -8.89 9.53
CA VAL A 132 10.31 -9.69 9.37
C VAL A 132 10.47 -10.72 10.49
N SER A 133 10.00 -10.41 11.70
CA SER A 133 10.01 -11.37 12.82
C SER A 133 9.08 -12.58 12.61
N GLY A 134 8.13 -12.51 11.67
CA GLY A 134 7.22 -13.60 11.33
C GLY A 134 6.10 -13.86 12.34
N GLY A 135 6.01 -13.06 13.42
CA GLY A 135 4.96 -13.23 14.45
C GLY A 135 3.56 -12.77 14.03
N HIS A 136 3.46 -11.99 12.94
CA HIS A 136 2.20 -11.43 12.45
C HIS A 136 2.16 -11.45 10.92
N SER A 137 0.98 -11.66 10.35
CA SER A 137 0.71 -11.59 8.92
C SER A 137 0.09 -10.25 8.54
N SER A 138 0.50 -9.68 7.41
CA SER A 138 -0.08 -8.47 6.82
C SER A 138 -0.69 -8.77 5.46
N SER A 139 -1.75 -8.04 5.11
CA SER A 139 -2.30 -8.03 3.76
C SER A 139 -1.29 -7.65 2.68
N LEU A 140 -0.23 -6.90 3.04
CA LEU A 140 0.87 -6.58 2.12
C LEU A 140 1.50 -7.80 1.48
N PHE A 141 1.54 -8.94 2.16
CA PHE A 141 2.13 -10.19 1.64
C PHE A 141 1.09 -11.20 1.16
N SER A 142 -0.19 -10.83 1.10
CA SER A 142 -1.27 -11.73 0.71
C SER A 142 -2.14 -11.15 -0.41
N GLU A 143 -3.36 -10.72 -0.12
CA GLU A 143 -4.33 -10.29 -1.12
C GLU A 143 -3.92 -8.96 -1.79
N LEU A 144 -3.38 -8.01 -1.01
CA LEU A 144 -2.86 -6.76 -1.60
C LEU A 144 -1.60 -7.01 -2.42
N ALA A 145 -0.76 -7.98 -2.03
CA ALA A 145 0.39 -8.41 -2.84
C ALA A 145 -0.06 -8.88 -4.22
N ALA A 146 -1.07 -9.75 -4.25
CA ALA A 146 -1.62 -10.31 -5.48
C ALA A 146 -2.21 -9.20 -6.37
N ARG A 147 -2.98 -8.26 -5.78
CA ARG A 147 -3.53 -7.11 -6.50
C ARG A 147 -2.44 -6.24 -7.13
N LEU A 148 -1.46 -5.78 -6.36
CA LEU A 148 -0.38 -4.92 -6.87
C LEU A 148 0.50 -5.65 -7.90
N THR A 149 0.77 -6.93 -7.69
CA THR A 149 1.53 -7.75 -8.67
C THR A 149 0.79 -7.83 -9.99
N GLU A 150 -0.54 -7.95 -9.98
CA GLU A 150 -1.35 -7.97 -11.19
C GLU A 150 -1.38 -6.61 -11.90
N GLU A 151 -1.38 -5.51 -11.15
CA GLU A 151 -1.22 -4.16 -11.70
C GLU A 151 0.16 -3.97 -12.35
N PHE A 152 1.23 -4.45 -11.71
CA PHE A 152 2.57 -4.46 -12.29
C PHE A 152 2.62 -5.30 -13.57
N ARG A 153 2.02 -6.50 -13.55
CA ARG A 153 1.92 -7.37 -14.73
C ARG A 153 1.25 -6.66 -15.90
N THR A 154 0.18 -5.93 -15.62
CA THR A 154 -0.54 -5.12 -16.61
C THR A 154 0.36 -3.99 -17.13
N ALA A 155 0.99 -3.23 -16.24
CA ALA A 155 1.85 -2.09 -16.60
C ALA A 155 3.03 -2.47 -17.50
N ILE A 156 3.67 -3.62 -17.26
CA ILE A 156 4.80 -4.10 -18.06
C ILE A 156 4.39 -4.79 -19.36
N SER A 157 3.12 -5.18 -19.50
CA SER A 157 2.61 -5.78 -20.74
C SER A 157 2.18 -4.74 -21.77
N VAL A 158 1.89 -3.50 -21.32
CA VAL A 158 1.56 -2.37 -22.18
C VAL A 158 2.69 -2.10 -23.17
N ARG A 159 2.33 -1.70 -24.40
CA ARG A 159 3.26 -1.41 -25.52
C ARG A 159 4.17 -2.59 -25.90
N GLY A 160 3.78 -3.82 -25.53
CA GLY A 160 4.54 -5.03 -25.87
C GLY A 160 5.90 -5.12 -25.18
N CYS A 161 6.09 -4.39 -24.08
CA CYS A 161 7.37 -4.36 -23.36
C CYS A 161 7.76 -5.75 -22.84
N THR A 162 6.85 -6.45 -22.18
CA THR A 162 7.08 -7.81 -21.66
C THR A 162 6.16 -8.83 -22.33
N PRO A 163 6.70 -9.94 -22.88
CA PRO A 163 5.89 -11.03 -23.40
C PRO A 163 4.97 -11.63 -22.33
N ARG A 164 3.74 -11.99 -22.70
CA ARG A 164 2.73 -12.51 -21.76
C ARG A 164 3.20 -13.74 -20.98
N ALA A 165 4.05 -14.57 -21.58
CA ALA A 165 4.63 -15.76 -20.96
C ALA A 165 5.60 -15.45 -19.80
N GLU A 166 6.23 -14.28 -19.81
CA GLU A 166 7.21 -13.84 -18.80
C GLU A 166 6.63 -12.81 -17.82
N ALA A 167 5.48 -12.22 -18.14
CA ALA A 167 4.91 -11.10 -17.41
C ALA A 167 4.63 -11.44 -15.94
N ALA A 168 4.20 -12.66 -15.64
CA ALA A 168 3.91 -13.08 -14.27
C ALA A 168 5.19 -13.11 -13.40
N GLN A 169 6.26 -13.74 -13.90
CA GLN A 169 7.53 -13.84 -13.16
C GLN A 169 8.18 -12.46 -13.00
N LYS A 170 8.17 -11.64 -14.06
CA LYS A 170 8.72 -10.28 -13.98
C LYS A 170 7.93 -9.39 -13.02
N ALA A 171 6.60 -9.47 -13.02
CA ALA A 171 5.78 -8.72 -12.07
C ALA A 171 6.09 -9.10 -10.61
N GLY A 172 6.27 -10.40 -10.33
CA GLY A 172 6.69 -10.88 -9.01
C GLY A 172 8.06 -10.32 -8.61
N ALA A 173 9.04 -10.32 -9.52
CA ALA A 173 10.36 -9.75 -9.28
C ALA A 173 10.30 -8.23 -8.98
N LEU A 174 9.47 -7.49 -9.73
CA LEU A 174 9.25 -6.06 -9.51
C LEU A 174 8.61 -5.79 -8.14
N TYR A 175 7.62 -6.60 -7.75
CA TYR A 175 6.98 -6.51 -6.45
C TYR A 175 7.97 -6.79 -5.30
N PHE A 176 8.83 -7.82 -5.42
CA PHE A 176 9.86 -8.06 -4.42
C PHE A 176 10.94 -6.96 -4.38
N ALA A 177 11.31 -6.39 -5.52
CA ALA A 177 12.21 -5.25 -5.57
C ALA A 177 11.59 -4.02 -4.86
N PHE A 178 10.31 -3.76 -5.11
CA PHE A 178 9.55 -2.71 -4.41
C PHE A 178 9.54 -2.92 -2.90
N LEU A 179 9.17 -4.11 -2.42
CA LEU A 179 9.16 -4.43 -0.98
C LEU A 179 10.54 -4.30 -0.35
N GLY A 180 11.57 -4.82 -1.01
CA GLY A 180 12.95 -4.76 -0.52
C GLY A 180 13.44 -3.32 -0.35
N LEU A 181 13.12 -2.46 -1.31
CA LEU A 181 13.41 -1.03 -1.24
C LEU A 181 12.63 -0.34 -0.12
N LEU A 182 11.35 -0.65 0.04
CA LEU A 182 10.50 -0.08 1.09
C LEU A 182 11.05 -0.40 2.49
N PHE A 183 11.42 -1.65 2.74
CA PHE A 183 11.99 -2.06 4.03
C PHE A 183 13.40 -1.51 4.26
N THR A 184 14.22 -1.46 3.21
CA THR A 184 15.56 -0.85 3.29
C THR A 184 15.46 0.64 3.61
N ALA A 185 14.51 1.35 3.02
CA ALA A 185 14.25 2.75 3.32
C ALA A 185 13.80 2.96 4.77
N SER A 186 12.85 2.15 5.26
CA SER A 186 12.39 2.21 6.66
C SER A 186 13.51 1.98 7.68
N ALA A 187 14.53 1.19 7.32
CA ALA A 187 15.70 0.96 8.18
C ALA A 187 16.64 2.17 8.28
N ARG A 188 16.69 3.06 7.28
CA ARG A 188 17.67 4.15 7.18
C ARG A 188 17.31 5.43 7.94
N ARG A 189 16.21 5.44 8.73
CA ARG A 189 15.69 6.57 9.54
C ARG A 189 15.28 7.84 8.77
N THR A 190 15.88 8.13 7.63
CA THR A 190 15.62 9.32 6.81
C THR A 190 15.89 8.98 5.35
N ALA A 191 14.95 8.32 4.68
CA ALA A 191 14.98 8.27 3.23
C ALA A 191 14.34 9.56 2.71
N ASP A 192 15.11 10.39 1.99
CA ASP A 192 14.51 11.46 1.19
C ASP A 192 13.48 10.79 0.24
N PRO A 193 12.22 11.27 0.18
CA PRO A 193 11.24 10.77 -0.77
C PRO A 193 11.76 10.71 -2.21
N ALA A 194 12.60 11.66 -2.60
CA ALA A 194 13.23 11.72 -3.91
C ALA A 194 14.23 10.57 -4.10
N ASP A 195 15.00 10.22 -3.07
CA ASP A 195 15.97 9.13 -3.12
C ASP A 195 15.29 7.77 -3.28
N LEU A 196 14.22 7.52 -2.52
CA LEU A 196 13.46 6.27 -2.63
C LEU A 196 12.75 6.15 -3.98
N SER A 197 12.20 7.26 -4.50
CA SER A 197 11.61 7.27 -5.85
C SER A 197 12.66 6.99 -6.92
N ALA A 198 13.85 7.57 -6.80
CA ALA A 198 14.97 7.32 -7.72
C ALA A 198 15.49 5.87 -7.63
N ASP A 199 15.59 5.31 -6.44
CA ASP A 199 15.94 3.90 -6.21
C ASP A 199 14.91 2.96 -6.86
N LEU A 200 13.61 3.25 -6.69
CA LEU A 200 12.54 2.49 -7.35
C LEU A 200 12.64 2.57 -8.86
N HIS A 201 12.84 3.78 -9.41
CA HIS A 201 13.00 3.96 -10.84
C HIS A 201 14.17 3.13 -11.38
N ARG A 202 15.33 3.16 -10.71
CA ARG A 202 16.51 2.38 -11.10
C ARG A 202 16.25 0.88 -11.04
N ALA A 203 15.68 0.38 -9.94
CA ALA A 203 15.38 -1.03 -9.77
C ALA A 203 14.37 -1.54 -10.82
N PHE A 204 13.30 -0.77 -11.05
CA PHE A 204 12.31 -1.11 -12.07
C PHE A 204 12.88 -1.04 -13.48
N ALA A 205 13.69 -0.03 -13.81
CA ALA A 205 14.35 0.06 -15.11
C ALA A 205 15.31 -1.11 -15.37
N ALA A 206 16.01 -1.60 -14.34
CA ALA A 206 16.88 -2.76 -14.45
C ALA A 206 16.12 -4.07 -14.77
N ILE A 207 14.85 -4.17 -14.36
CA ILE A 207 14.00 -5.33 -14.62
C ILE A 207 13.18 -5.15 -15.91
N CYS A 208 12.76 -3.93 -16.22
CA CYS A 208 12.14 -3.51 -17.48
C CYS A 208 13.18 -3.36 -18.60
N THR A 209 13.80 -4.43 -19.06
CA THR A 209 14.87 -4.39 -20.09
C THR A 209 14.35 -4.23 -21.53
N CYS A 210 13.10 -3.85 -21.72
CA CYS A 210 12.46 -3.78 -23.03
C CYS A 210 12.79 -2.48 -23.76
N LYS A 211 12.84 -2.53 -25.10
CA LYS A 211 12.80 -1.31 -25.93
C LYS A 211 11.34 -1.05 -26.27
N GLU A 212 10.74 -0.09 -25.58
CA GLU A 212 9.34 0.28 -25.84
C GLU A 212 9.21 0.92 -27.22
N LYS A 213 8.17 0.51 -27.96
CA LYS A 213 7.79 1.15 -29.21
C LYS A 213 7.01 2.42 -28.86
N GLU A 214 7.40 3.54 -29.45
CA GLU A 214 6.71 4.84 -29.32
C GLU A 214 5.23 4.74 -29.70
#